data_AF-A0A377WK88-F1
#
_entry.id   AF-A0A377WK88-F1
#
_cell.length_a   1.000
_cell.length_b   1.000
_cell.length_c   1.000
_cell.angle_alpha   90.00
_cell.angle_beta   90.00
_cell.angle_gamma   90.00
#
_symmetry.space_group_name_H-M   'P 1'
#
loop_
_entity.id
_entity.type
_entity.pdbx_description
1 polymer ?
#
loop_
_entity_poly.entity_id
_entity_poly.type
_entity_poly.pdbx_seq_one_letter_code
_entity_poly.pdbx_strand_id
1 'polypeptide(L)' 'MVLGLITTKNGELENPQGVKARLSEAAQYVPLEQICLSPQCGFASTEEGNALSEDQQWQKVRLVTSIAADVW' A
#
# COMPACT_ATOMS: atom_id res chain seq x y z
N MET A 1 -12.60 1.14 6.87
CA MET A 1 -12.29 0.45 5.60
C MET A 1 -10.78 0.42 5.41
N VAL A 2 -10.23 -0.71 5.00
CA VAL A 2 -8.80 -0.85 4.69
C VAL A 2 -8.63 -0.87 3.17
N LEU A 3 -7.76 -0.02 2.64
CA LEU A 3 -7.49 0.10 1.21
C LEU A 3 -6.13 -0.52 0.86
N GLY A 4 -6.16 -1.61 0.12
CA GLY A 4 -4.97 -2.28 -0.44
C GLY A 4 -4.44 -1.54 -1.67
N LEU A 5 -3.66 -0.48 -1.48
CA LEU A 5 -3.18 0.38 -2.59
C LEU A 5 -1.73 0.12 -2.99
N ILE A 6 -1.02 -0.75 -2.26
CA ILE A 6 0.35 -1.17 -2.53
C ILE A 6 0.33 -2.62 -3.05
N THR A 7 0.75 -2.86 -4.29
CA THR A 7 0.80 -4.20 -4.90
C THR A 7 1.86 -5.08 -4.24
N THR A 8 1.55 -6.36 -4.11
CA THR A 8 2.48 -7.41 -3.69
C THR A 8 2.86 -8.35 -4.83
N LYS A 9 2.52 -8.00 -6.07
CA LYS A 9 2.76 -8.84 -7.26
C LYS A 9 4.09 -8.56 -7.95
N ASN A 10 4.68 -7.39 -7.71
CA ASN A 10 5.96 -6.98 -8.28
C ASN A 10 6.74 -6.09 -7.31
N GLY A 11 8.03 -5.89 -7.56
CA GLY A 11 8.94 -5.10 -6.73
C GLY A 11 8.97 -3.60 -7.01
N GLU A 12 8.15 -3.09 -7.94
CA GLU A 12 8.11 -1.67 -8.25
C GLU A 12 7.43 -0.90 -7.11
N LEU A 13 8.01 0.21 -6.68
CA LEU A 13 7.43 1.07 -5.65
C LEU A 13 6.35 1.96 -6.26
N GLU A 14 5.22 2.04 -5.56
CA GLU A 14 4.08 2.84 -5.94
C GLU A 14 4.41 4.32 -5.82
N ASN A 15 3.84 5.11 -6.73
CA ASN A 15 3.90 6.56 -6.66
C ASN A 15 3.16 7.07 -5.40
N PRO A 16 3.87 7.67 -4.42
CA PRO A 16 3.25 8.13 -3.17
C PRO A 16 2.12 9.14 -3.39
N GLN A 17 2.28 10.06 -4.34
CA GLN A 17 1.30 11.08 -4.67
C GLN A 17 0.03 10.45 -5.26
N GLY A 18 0.19 9.41 -6.09
CA GLY A 18 -0.93 8.65 -6.64
C GLY A 18 -1.72 7.93 -5.55
N VAL A 19 -1.03 7.31 -4.58
CA VAL A 19 -1.68 6.63 -3.45
C VAL A 19 -2.45 7.64 -2.58
N LYS A 20 -1.85 8.79 -2.26
CA LYS A 20 -2.52 9.86 -1.51
C LYS A 20 -3.76 10.38 -2.22
N ALA A 21 -3.70 10.56 -3.54
CA ALA A 21 -4.88 10.99 -4.32
C ALA A 21 -6.03 10.00 -4.20
N ARG A 22 -5.75 8.68 -4.20
CA ARG A 22 -6.74 7.62 -4.04
C ARG A 22 -7.31 7.56 -2.61
N LEU A 23 -6.49 7.86 -1.60
CA LEU A 23 -6.96 8.02 -0.22
C LEU A 23 -7.89 9.22 -0.09
N SER A 24 -7.53 10.37 -0.69
CA SER A 24 -8.37 11.57 -0.72
C SER A 24 -9.69 11.35 -1.45
N GLU A 25 -9.69 10.59 -2.55
CA GLU A 25 -10.90 10.17 -3.27
C GLU A 25 -11.80 9.33 -2.36
N ALA A 26 -11.25 8.33 -1.66
CA ALA A 26 -12.01 7.51 -0.73
C ALA A 26 -12.59 8.33 0.44
N ALA A 27 -11.87 9.35 0.90
CA ALA A 27 -12.30 10.26 1.95
C ALA A 27 -13.52 11.14 1.56
N GLN A 28 -13.90 11.18 0.27
CA GLN A 28 -15.14 11.80 -0.17
C GLN A 28 -16.39 10.97 0.19
N TYR A 29 -16.21 9.67 0.44
CA TYR A 29 -17.31 8.74 0.70
C TYR A 29 -17.43 8.34 2.18
N VAL A 30 -16.30 8.28 2.89
CA VAL A 30 -16.24 7.96 4.33
C VAL A 30 -15.22 8.86 5.03
N PRO A 31 -15.37 9.18 6.33
CA PRO A 31 -14.39 9.95 7.08
C PRO A 31 -12.96 9.35 6.99
N LEU A 32 -11.95 10.21 6.86
CA LEU A 32 -10.54 9.79 6.74
C LEU A 32 -10.06 8.95 7.93
N GLU A 33 -10.55 9.24 9.14
CA GLU A 33 -10.29 8.49 10.37
C GLU A 33 -10.80 7.03 10.33
N GLN A 34 -11.70 6.72 9.40
CA GLN A 34 -12.19 5.36 9.14
C GLN A 34 -11.44 4.67 8.00
N ILE A 35 -10.42 5.28 7.42
CA ILE A 35 -9.63 4.71 6.31
C ILE A 35 -8.27 4.25 6.85
N CYS A 36 -7.82 3.07 6.41
CA CYS A 36 -6.46 2.58 6.64
C CYS A 36 -5.79 2.25 5.30
N LEU A 37 -4.46 2.40 5.22
CA LEU A 37 -3.65 1.97 4.08
C LEU A 37 -3.00 0.62 4.36
N SER A 38 -3.04 -0.31 3.40
CA SER A 38 -2.32 -1.57 3.47
C SER A 38 -1.76 -2.00 2.10
N PRO A 39 -0.90 -3.02 2.07
CA PRO A 39 -0.68 -3.83 0.87
C PRO A 39 -1.97 -4.51 0.41
N GLN A 40 -2.01 -4.88 -0.88
CA GLN A 40 -3.13 -5.59 -1.52
C GLN A 40 -3.36 -6.98 -0.95
N CYS A 41 -2.28 -7.68 -0.60
CA CYS A 41 -2.31 -9.00 0.01
C CYS A 41 -1.06 -9.18 0.89
N GLY A 42 -0.88 -10.37 1.48
CA GLY A 42 0.39 -10.73 2.08
C GLY A 42 1.50 -10.86 1.04
N PHE A 43 2.76 -10.82 1.51
CA PHE A 43 3.93 -11.14 0.69
C PHE A 43 4.15 -12.65 0.54
N ALA A 44 3.40 -13.48 1.28
CA ALA A 44 3.46 -14.93 1.19
C ALA A 44 3.05 -15.41 -0.21
N SER A 45 3.97 -16.11 -0.87
CA SER A 45 3.87 -16.63 -2.23
C SER A 45 2.85 -17.76 -2.34
N THR A 46 1.95 -17.66 -3.32
CA THR A 46 1.32 -18.83 -3.96
C THR A 46 2.37 -19.60 -4.78
N GLU A 47 2.06 -20.80 -5.28
CA GLU A 47 3.01 -21.64 -6.07
C GLU A 47 3.69 -20.91 -7.25
N GLU A 48 3.12 -19.80 -7.72
CA GLU A 48 3.69 -18.96 -8.78
C GLU A 48 4.68 -17.89 -8.29
N GLY A 49 5.04 -17.88 -7.00
CA GLY A 49 6.16 -17.10 -6.46
C GLY A 49 6.09 -15.60 -6.76
N ASN A 50 5.59 -14.79 -5.81
CA ASN A 50 5.79 -13.34 -5.91
C ASN A 50 7.28 -13.06 -6.10
N ALA A 51 7.65 -12.50 -7.25
CA ALA A 51 9.03 -12.17 -7.61
C ALA A 51 9.51 -10.92 -6.85
N LEU A 52 9.52 -11.03 -5.52
CA LEU A 52 9.83 -9.96 -4.58
C LEU A 52 10.97 -10.42 -3.69
N SER A 53 12.12 -9.75 -3.79
CA SER A 53 13.18 -9.91 -2.81
C SER A 53 12.73 -9.41 -1.44
N GLU A 54 13.35 -9.90 -0.37
CA GLU A 54 13.10 -9.42 0.98
C GLU A 54 13.25 -7.89 1.08
N ASP A 55 14.28 -7.32 0.44
CA ASP A 55 14.50 -5.88 0.38
C ASP A 55 13.32 -5.14 -0.27
N GLN A 56 12.77 -5.66 -1.37
CA GLN A 56 11.61 -5.06 -2.02
C GLN A 56 10.36 -5.13 -1.13
N GLN A 57 10.17 -6.22 -0.40
CA GLN A 57 9.08 -6.33 0.59
C GLN A 57 9.22 -5.26 1.67
N TRP A 58 10.42 -5.09 2.22
CA TRP A 58 10.69 -4.05 3.23
C TRP A 58 10.54 -2.63 2.68
N GLN A 59 10.96 -2.38 1.44
CA GLN A 59 10.76 -1.09 0.80
C GLN A 59 9.26 -0.77 0.67
N LYS A 60 8.42 -1.76 0.33
CA LYS A 60 6.97 -1.59 0.30
C LYS A 60 6.36 -1.31 1.68
N VAL A 61 6.82 -2.01 2.73
CA VAL A 61 6.37 -1.73 4.11
C VAL A 61 6.76 -0.31 4.55
N ARG A 62 7.99 0.12 4.21
CA ARG A 62 8.46 1.49 4.48
C ARG A 62 7.63 2.52 3.73
N LEU A 63 7.27 2.23 2.48
CA LEU A 63 6.42 3.11 1.67
C LEU A 63 5.02 3.27 2.29
N VAL A 64 4.39 2.18 2.73
CA VAL A 64 3.10 2.25 3.45
C VAL A 64 3.21 3.14 4.67
N THR A 65 4.25 2.93 5.49
CA THR A 65 4.47 3.69 6.72
C THR A 65 4.73 5.17 6.44
N SER A 66 5.53 5.48 5.42
CA SER A 66 5.83 6.85 5.00
C SER A 66 4.58 7.58 4.50
N ILE A 67 3.76 6.93 3.67
CA ILE A 67 2.52 7.52 3.19
C ILE A 67 1.55 7.72 4.36
N ALA A 68 1.48 6.78 5.29
CA ALA A 68 0.61 6.90 6.45
C ALA A 68 1.01 8.11 7.32
N ALA A 69 2.29 8.28 7.63
CA ALA A 69 2.78 9.42 8.40
C ALA A 69 2.55 10.79 7.73
N ASP A 70 2.41 10.82 6.40
CA ASP A 70 2.10 12.04 5.66
C ASP A 70 0.60 12.36 5.61
N VAL A 71 -0.27 11.37 5.84
CA VAL A 71 -1.73 11.49 5.72
C VAL A 71 -2.40 11.65 7.08
N TRP A 72 -1.88 10.95 8.10
CA TRP A 72 -2.38 10.95 9.48
C TRP A 72 -1.30 11.44 10.43
#